data_AF-A0AAJ6IHI1-F1
#
_entry.id   AF-A0AAJ6IHI1-F1
#
_cell.length_a   1.000
_cell.length_b   1.000
_cell.length_c   1.000
_cell.angle_alpha   90.00
_cell.angle_beta   90.00
_cell.angle_gamma   90.00
#
_symmetry.space_group_name_H-M   'P 1'
#
loop_
_entity.id
_entity.type
_entity.pdbx_description
1 polymer ?
#
loop_
_entity_poly.entity_id
_entity_poly.type
_entity_poly.pdbx_seq_one_letter_code
_entity_poly.pdbx_strand_id
1 'polypeptide(L)'
;MFPILDNIPGIHATIVGVLAAFYSAYFMFAYQKVTEAKKKLEKVLKISKDICTPDKSVTNGHSPLIDENGNLDWDEKCKNLIRDAKAIFSFLDTIKPGTDLQYSYNQDDQKKIIKLVDELTPFFSLFFTNYPMNGVSRVTTSQSVLKKIDNTFDYDRYSEIQRRISYLMWIWDTSQQSLINLFREYDETKESPFDKRLPYLIEFFQRVQTYENQVMPTLEETINEFESYNDELKVKNTTKNVLYISTYIMVVGVIIPLILLEIISKIEKSNYCLFISYIEYFILLSSFAPYFIIGFFFLKKIENSVFK
;
A
#
# COMPACT_ATOMS: atom_id res chain seq x y z
N MET A 1 -48.35 30.22 -24.34
CA MET A 1 -46.96 29.79 -24.65
C MET A 1 -46.03 30.33 -23.56
N PHE A 2 -45.30 29.46 -22.86
CA PHE A 2 -44.40 29.83 -21.75
C PHE A 2 -42.94 29.84 -22.25
N PRO A 3 -42.43 30.97 -22.78
CA PRO A 3 -41.17 31.02 -23.53
C PRO A 3 -39.93 30.63 -22.70
N ILE A 4 -40.02 30.76 -21.38
CA ILE A 4 -38.96 30.33 -20.46
C ILE A 4 -38.92 28.80 -20.38
N LEU A 5 -40.08 28.15 -20.29
CA LEU A 5 -40.19 26.69 -20.15
C LEU A 5 -39.69 25.97 -21.42
N ASP A 6 -39.95 26.54 -22.60
CA ASP A 6 -39.51 26.02 -23.91
C ASP A 6 -37.98 26.03 -24.08
N ASN A 7 -37.30 27.04 -23.54
CA ASN A 7 -35.85 27.22 -23.73
C ASN A 7 -35.00 26.54 -22.65
N ILE A 8 -35.58 26.28 -21.47
CA ILE A 8 -34.87 25.67 -20.32
C ILE A 8 -34.16 24.36 -20.67
N PRO A 9 -34.80 23.38 -21.36
CA PRO A 9 -34.13 22.13 -21.72
C PRO A 9 -32.89 22.31 -22.58
N GLY A 10 -32.96 23.17 -23.60
CA GLY A 10 -31.84 23.42 -24.52
C GLY A 10 -30.66 24.13 -23.86
N ILE A 11 -30.94 25.09 -22.96
CA ILE A 11 -29.92 25.78 -22.18
C ILE A 11 -29.21 24.79 -21.23
N HIS A 12 -29.96 24.01 -20.47
CA HIS A 12 -29.38 23.04 -19.52
C HIS A 12 -28.62 21.92 -20.23
N ALA A 13 -29.12 21.41 -21.36
CA ALA A 13 -28.39 20.42 -22.17
C ALA A 13 -27.03 20.96 -22.65
N THR A 14 -26.99 22.23 -23.06
CA THR A 14 -25.76 22.89 -23.50
C THR A 14 -24.77 23.07 -22.34
N ILE A 15 -25.25 23.54 -21.18
CA ILE A 15 -24.43 23.69 -19.96
C ILE A 15 -23.85 22.33 -19.52
N VAL A 16 -24.66 21.27 -19.52
CA VAL A 16 -24.20 19.91 -19.20
C VAL A 16 -23.15 19.46 -20.20
N GLY A 17 -23.32 19.73 -21.49
CA GLY A 17 -22.32 19.41 -22.52
C GLY A 17 -20.97 20.10 -22.27
N VAL A 18 -20.98 21.38 -21.93
CA VAL A 18 -19.77 22.14 -21.59
C VAL A 18 -19.10 21.59 -20.33
N LEU A 19 -19.87 21.38 -19.25
CA LEU A 19 -19.36 20.83 -17.99
C LEU A 19 -18.77 19.42 -18.21
N ALA A 20 -19.45 18.59 -19.00
CA ALA A 20 -18.98 17.25 -19.34
C ALA A 20 -17.65 17.28 -20.12
N ALA A 21 -17.46 18.24 -21.04
CA ALA A 21 -16.22 18.40 -21.79
C ALA A 21 -15.04 18.78 -20.87
N PHE A 22 -15.21 19.80 -20.03
CA PHE A 22 -14.20 20.20 -19.04
C PHE A 22 -13.88 19.08 -18.06
N TYR A 23 -14.92 18.43 -17.55
CA TYR A 23 -14.77 17.32 -16.62
C TYR A 23 -14.07 16.12 -17.27
N SER A 24 -14.35 15.82 -18.53
CA SER A 24 -13.68 14.72 -19.25
C SER A 24 -12.18 14.98 -19.39
N ALA A 25 -11.79 16.22 -19.72
CA ALA A 25 -10.38 16.61 -19.79
C ALA A 25 -9.70 16.49 -18.42
N TYR A 26 -10.34 17.00 -17.36
CA TYR A 26 -9.87 16.87 -15.98
C TYR A 26 -9.71 15.41 -15.56
N PHE A 27 -10.74 14.59 -15.77
CA PHE A 27 -10.74 13.18 -15.41
C PHE A 27 -9.65 12.42 -16.14
N MET A 28 -9.45 12.68 -17.44
CA MET A 28 -8.39 12.04 -18.21
C MET A 28 -6.99 12.39 -17.68
N PHE A 29 -6.74 13.67 -17.39
CA PHE A 29 -5.50 14.14 -16.78
C PHE A 29 -5.27 13.49 -15.41
N ALA A 30 -6.27 13.53 -14.54
CA ALA A 30 -6.17 13.00 -13.20
C ALA A 30 -5.96 11.48 -13.19
N TYR A 31 -6.69 10.78 -14.06
CA TYR A 31 -6.55 9.34 -14.24
C TYR A 31 -5.14 8.96 -14.69
N GLN A 32 -4.58 9.69 -15.64
CA GLN A 32 -3.20 9.47 -16.10
C GLN A 32 -2.20 9.65 -14.96
N LYS A 33 -2.26 10.77 -14.23
CA LYS A 33 -1.32 11.07 -13.14
C LYS A 33 -1.34 10.05 -12.01
N VAL A 34 -2.51 9.70 -11.51
CA VAL A 34 -2.63 8.70 -10.44
C VAL A 34 -2.20 7.31 -10.94
N THR A 35 -2.54 6.95 -12.17
CA THR A 35 -2.14 5.65 -12.74
C THR A 35 -0.63 5.55 -12.95
N GLU A 36 0.01 6.64 -13.40
CA GLU A 36 1.47 6.71 -13.55
C GLU A 36 2.17 6.57 -12.19
N ALA A 37 1.73 7.33 -11.18
CA ALA A 37 2.26 7.23 -9.82
C ALA A 37 2.10 5.82 -9.25
N LYS A 38 0.92 5.21 -9.43
CA LYS A 38 0.67 3.83 -9.00
C LYS A 38 1.60 2.82 -9.68
N LYS A 39 1.81 2.95 -11.01
CA LYS A 39 2.72 2.06 -11.75
C LYS A 39 4.17 2.21 -11.29
N LYS A 40 4.61 3.44 -10.98
CA LYS A 40 5.94 3.68 -10.40
C LYS A 40 6.05 2.98 -9.04
N LEU A 41 5.06 3.16 -8.16
CA LEU A 41 5.02 2.48 -6.86
C LEU A 41 5.06 0.95 -7.01
N GLU A 42 4.23 0.37 -7.88
CA GLU A 42 4.24 -1.08 -8.16
C GLU A 42 5.60 -1.58 -8.65
N LYS A 43 6.31 -0.79 -9.47
CA LYS A 43 7.67 -1.12 -9.94
C LYS A 43 8.67 -1.12 -8.79
N VAL A 44 8.61 -0.13 -7.90
CA VAL A 44 9.51 -0.06 -6.74
C VAL A 44 9.21 -1.18 -5.75
N LEU A 45 7.93 -1.50 -5.51
CA LEU A 45 7.53 -2.64 -4.68
C LEU A 45 8.03 -3.97 -5.25
N LYS A 46 8.11 -4.11 -6.58
CA LYS A 46 8.74 -5.29 -7.19
C LYS A 46 10.23 -5.37 -6.88
N ILE A 47 10.97 -4.27 -6.98
CA ILE A 47 12.40 -4.20 -6.64
C ILE A 47 12.60 -4.51 -5.15
N SER A 48 11.80 -3.89 -4.28
CA SER A 48 11.74 -4.18 -2.85
C SER A 48 11.55 -5.69 -2.60
N LYS A 49 10.63 -6.31 -3.35
CA LYS A 49 10.34 -7.73 -3.20
C LYS A 49 11.54 -8.61 -3.56
N ASP A 50 12.23 -8.28 -4.64
CA ASP A 50 13.41 -9.02 -5.10
C ASP A 50 14.55 -8.95 -4.07
N ILE A 51 14.81 -7.77 -3.47
CA ILE A 51 15.83 -7.59 -2.42
C ILE A 51 15.48 -8.34 -1.13
N CYS A 52 14.20 -8.30 -0.74
CA CYS A 52 13.68 -8.93 0.46
C CYS A 52 13.45 -10.45 0.32
N THR A 53 13.75 -11.06 -0.84
CA THR A 53 13.65 -12.51 -0.99
C THR A 53 14.93 -13.17 -0.45
N PRO A 54 14.87 -13.97 0.63
CA PRO A 54 16.07 -14.64 1.15
C PRO A 54 16.57 -15.70 0.18
N ASP A 55 17.89 -15.78 -0.03
CA ASP A 55 18.51 -16.78 -0.90
C ASP A 55 18.45 -18.21 -0.30
N LYS A 56 18.29 -18.30 1.03
CA LYS A 56 18.17 -19.57 1.76
C LYS A 56 17.09 -19.44 2.84
N SER A 57 16.10 -20.32 2.81
CA SER A 57 15.11 -20.42 3.89
C SER A 57 15.71 -21.20 5.07
N VAL A 58 16.03 -20.51 6.15
CA VAL A 58 16.45 -21.14 7.41
C VAL A 58 15.28 -21.09 8.38
N THR A 59 14.30 -21.97 8.20
CA THR A 59 13.23 -22.16 9.19
C THR A 59 12.74 -23.60 9.18
N ASN A 60 13.22 -24.40 10.12
CA ASN A 60 12.53 -25.61 10.57
C ASN A 60 11.87 -25.28 11.92
N GLY A 61 10.54 -25.13 11.95
CA GLY A 61 9.74 -25.03 13.19
C GLY A 61 9.16 -23.65 13.55
N HIS A 62 8.32 -23.64 14.59
CA HIS A 62 7.75 -22.44 15.20
C HIS A 62 8.87 -21.56 15.78
N SER A 63 9.06 -20.36 15.24
CA SER A 63 10.01 -19.40 15.81
C SER A 63 9.38 -18.68 17.00
N PRO A 64 10.08 -18.52 18.13
CA PRO A 64 9.57 -17.77 19.28
C PRO A 64 9.35 -16.28 18.95
N LEU A 65 9.92 -15.78 17.84
CA LEU A 65 9.86 -14.40 17.39
C LEU A 65 8.55 -14.03 16.68
N ILE A 66 7.67 -14.99 16.45
CA ILE A 66 6.35 -14.76 15.87
C ILE A 66 5.34 -14.53 17.00
N ASP A 67 4.48 -13.54 16.83
CA ASP A 67 3.39 -13.21 17.75
C ASP A 67 2.16 -14.13 17.54
N GLU A 68 1.15 -13.97 18.38
CA GLU A 68 -0.11 -14.73 18.28
C GLU A 68 -0.88 -14.46 16.97
N ASN A 69 -0.58 -13.34 16.30
CA ASN A 69 -1.19 -12.93 15.05
C ASN A 69 -0.45 -13.47 13.81
N GLY A 70 0.64 -14.22 13.98
CA GLY A 70 1.47 -14.72 12.89
C GLY A 70 2.42 -13.66 12.29
N ASN A 71 2.61 -12.52 12.95
CA ASN A 71 3.53 -11.46 12.56
C ASN A 71 4.84 -11.53 13.35
N LEU A 72 5.88 -10.90 12.83
CA LEU A 72 7.14 -10.73 13.55
C LEU A 72 6.93 -9.77 14.74
N ASP A 73 7.16 -10.26 15.95
CA ASP A 73 7.15 -9.49 17.19
C ASP A 73 8.40 -8.59 17.26
N TRP A 74 8.31 -7.49 16.53
CA TRP A 74 9.41 -6.58 16.32
C TRP A 74 9.80 -5.81 17.57
N ASP A 75 8.80 -5.22 18.24
CA ASP A 75 9.04 -4.22 19.29
C ASP A 75 9.48 -4.83 20.62
N GLU A 76 9.06 -6.06 20.92
CA GLU A 76 9.49 -6.76 22.13
C GLU A 76 10.59 -7.77 21.82
N LYS A 77 10.22 -8.92 21.23
CA LYS A 77 11.14 -10.07 21.14
C LYS A 77 12.34 -9.79 20.25
N CYS A 78 12.15 -9.25 19.04
CA CYS A 78 13.26 -9.00 18.13
C CYS A 78 14.22 -7.91 18.64
N LYS A 79 13.70 -6.78 19.13
CA LYS A 79 14.55 -5.72 19.70
C LYS A 79 15.30 -6.19 20.93
N ASN A 80 14.67 -6.98 21.82
CA ASN A 80 15.34 -7.55 22.98
C ASN A 80 16.44 -8.52 22.56
N LEU A 81 16.19 -9.40 21.58
CA LEU A 81 17.20 -10.30 21.03
C LEU A 81 18.42 -9.54 20.48
N ILE A 82 18.20 -8.50 19.68
CA ILE A 82 19.28 -7.67 19.12
C ILE A 82 20.03 -6.94 20.25
N ARG A 83 19.31 -6.40 21.25
CA ARG A 83 19.90 -5.72 22.40
C ARG A 83 20.80 -6.65 23.20
N ASP A 84 20.34 -7.87 23.47
CA ASP A 84 21.07 -8.85 24.25
C ASP A 84 22.30 -9.35 23.48
N ALA A 85 22.18 -9.51 22.16
CA ALA A 85 23.28 -9.88 21.27
C ALA A 85 24.40 -8.83 21.24
N LYS A 86 24.06 -7.54 21.08
CA LYS A 86 25.08 -6.49 21.07
C LYS A 86 25.71 -6.23 22.43
N ALA A 87 25.02 -6.57 23.53
CA ALA A 87 25.51 -6.31 24.87
C ALA A 87 26.74 -7.16 25.24
N ILE A 88 26.84 -8.40 24.75
CA ILE A 88 27.91 -9.35 25.11
C ILE A 88 29.30 -8.75 24.84
N PHE A 89 29.46 -8.14 23.67
CA PHE A 89 30.73 -7.62 23.21
C PHE A 89 30.79 -6.10 23.16
N SER A 90 29.82 -5.41 23.78
CA SER A 90 29.64 -3.94 23.70
C SER A 90 30.89 -3.13 24.01
N PHE A 91 31.81 -3.67 24.81
CA PHE A 91 33.11 -3.07 25.08
C PHE A 91 33.91 -2.82 23.78
N LEU A 92 33.85 -3.72 22.80
CA LEU A 92 34.59 -3.63 21.53
C LEU A 92 34.19 -2.43 20.69
N ASP A 93 32.94 -1.96 20.78
CA ASP A 93 32.48 -0.79 20.02
C ASP A 93 32.92 0.54 20.68
N THR A 94 33.38 0.49 21.93
CA THR A 94 33.84 1.68 22.70
C THR A 94 35.36 1.82 22.76
N ILE A 95 36.08 0.76 22.44
CA ILE A 95 37.52 0.67 22.65
C ILE A 95 38.28 1.19 21.43
N LYS A 96 39.37 1.94 21.70
CA LYS A 96 40.23 2.47 20.64
C LYS A 96 40.93 1.34 19.89
N PRO A 97 41.07 1.44 18.55
CA PRO A 97 41.77 0.44 17.75
C PRO A 97 43.17 0.15 18.31
N GLY A 98 43.52 -1.13 18.50
CA GLY A 98 44.84 -1.56 18.96
C GLY A 98 44.97 -1.91 20.45
N THR A 99 43.87 -1.92 21.21
CA THR A 99 43.88 -2.40 22.60
C THR A 99 43.65 -3.92 22.62
N ASP A 100 44.67 -4.67 23.04
CA ASP A 100 44.58 -6.14 23.11
C ASP A 100 43.81 -6.55 24.37
N LEU A 101 42.66 -7.19 24.20
CA LEU A 101 41.80 -7.66 25.29
C LEU A 101 41.67 -9.16 25.18
N GLN A 102 42.44 -9.87 26.01
CA GLN A 102 42.23 -11.29 26.22
C GLN A 102 41.05 -11.47 27.17
N TYR A 103 39.88 -11.74 26.59
CA TYR A 103 38.72 -12.22 27.34
C TYR A 103 38.74 -13.76 27.36
N SER A 104 38.66 -14.34 28.56
CA SER A 104 38.48 -15.77 28.74
C SER A 104 37.00 -16.03 29.01
N TYR A 105 36.35 -16.79 28.13
CA TYR A 105 34.93 -17.13 28.26
C TYR A 105 34.76 -18.32 29.19
N ASN A 106 33.80 -18.23 30.10
CA ASN A 106 33.35 -19.42 30.83
C ASN A 106 32.38 -20.24 29.97
N GLN A 107 32.07 -21.45 30.41
CA GLN A 107 31.18 -22.37 29.68
C GLN A 107 29.74 -21.83 29.54
N ASP A 108 29.29 -20.96 30.45
CA ASP A 108 27.95 -20.39 30.41
C ASP A 108 27.86 -19.22 29.40
N ASP A 109 28.93 -18.46 29.23
CA ASP A 109 29.07 -17.42 28.20
C ASP A 109 29.01 -18.07 26.80
N GLN A 110 29.71 -19.20 26.60
CA GLN A 110 29.66 -19.95 25.35
C GLN A 110 28.25 -20.45 25.01
N LYS A 111 27.52 -21.02 25.99
CA LYS A 111 26.12 -21.43 25.79
C LYS A 111 25.23 -20.25 25.42
N LYS A 112 25.45 -19.09 26.03
CA LYS A 112 24.71 -17.86 25.74
C LYS A 112 24.97 -17.35 24.32
N ILE A 113 26.23 -17.36 23.88
CA ILE A 113 26.62 -16.99 22.51
C ILE A 113 25.93 -17.91 21.49
N ILE A 114 26.00 -19.23 21.70
CA ILE A 114 25.35 -20.22 20.84
C ILE A 114 23.85 -19.95 20.72
N LYS A 115 23.17 -19.78 21.85
CA LYS A 115 21.73 -19.52 21.89
C LYS A 115 21.36 -18.26 21.10
N LEU A 116 22.08 -17.15 21.31
CA LEU A 116 21.76 -15.88 20.65
C LEU A 116 21.97 -15.93 19.13
N VAL A 117 23.04 -16.57 18.66
CA VAL A 117 23.30 -16.72 17.23
C VAL A 117 22.29 -17.66 16.55
N ASP A 118 21.92 -18.74 17.24
CA ASP A 118 20.88 -19.68 16.76
C ASP A 118 19.49 -19.02 16.70
N GLU A 119 19.20 -18.05 17.57
CA GLU A 119 17.95 -17.26 17.53
C GLU A 119 18.00 -16.09 16.52
N LEU A 120 19.16 -15.44 16.34
CA LEU A 120 19.34 -14.34 15.39
C LEU A 120 19.32 -14.81 13.93
N THR A 121 19.82 -16.01 13.65
CA THR A 121 19.92 -16.48 12.26
C THR A 121 18.53 -16.65 11.60
N PRO A 122 17.53 -17.28 12.25
CA PRO A 122 16.15 -17.29 11.75
C PRO A 122 15.53 -15.89 11.65
N PHE A 123 15.85 -14.99 12.58
CA PHE A 123 15.38 -13.60 12.55
C PHE A 123 15.71 -12.91 11.21
N PHE A 124 16.93 -13.09 10.67
CA PHE A 124 17.33 -12.47 9.40
C PHE A 124 16.42 -12.84 8.24
N SER A 125 15.98 -14.10 8.17
CA SER A 125 15.02 -14.57 7.16
C SER A 125 13.61 -14.05 7.45
N LEU A 126 13.19 -14.08 8.71
CA LEU A 126 11.85 -13.66 9.11
C LEU A 126 11.62 -12.15 8.90
N PHE A 127 12.65 -11.32 9.11
CA PHE A 127 12.58 -9.87 8.96
C PHE A 127 12.08 -9.45 7.57
N PHE A 128 12.64 -10.05 6.51
CA PHE A 128 12.27 -9.70 5.14
C PHE A 128 11.03 -10.42 4.61
N THR A 129 10.63 -11.54 5.24
CA THR A 129 9.50 -12.39 4.79
C THR A 129 8.19 -12.18 5.57
N ASN A 130 8.19 -11.26 6.54
CA ASN A 130 7.01 -10.89 7.30
C ASN A 130 6.61 -9.43 7.07
N TYR A 131 5.41 -9.08 7.51
CA TYR A 131 4.96 -7.69 7.57
C TYR A 131 5.96 -6.85 8.40
N PRO A 132 6.35 -5.64 7.95
CA PRO A 132 5.79 -4.87 6.83
C PRO A 132 6.48 -5.08 5.47
N MET A 133 7.57 -5.87 5.39
CA MET A 133 8.42 -5.99 4.20
C MET A 133 7.69 -6.69 3.05
N ASN A 134 7.75 -8.02 3.01
CA ASN A 134 7.00 -8.83 2.07
C ASN A 134 6.11 -9.77 2.87
N GLY A 135 4.80 -9.52 2.92
CA GLY A 135 3.82 -10.39 3.59
C GLY A 135 3.64 -11.78 2.94
N VAL A 136 4.55 -12.23 2.06
CA VAL A 136 4.54 -13.60 1.55
C VAL A 136 5.38 -14.44 2.51
N SER A 137 4.79 -14.77 3.66
CA SER A 137 5.36 -15.77 4.54
C SER A 137 5.53 -17.07 3.74
N ARG A 138 6.77 -17.48 3.49
CA ARG A 138 7.09 -18.84 3.02
C ARG A 138 7.00 -19.86 4.15
N VAL A 139 6.67 -19.42 5.37
CA VAL A 139 6.51 -20.27 6.54
C VAL A 139 5.04 -20.62 6.67
N THR A 140 4.66 -21.81 6.20
CA THR A 140 3.38 -22.44 6.56
C THR A 140 3.42 -22.83 8.03
N THR A 141 3.09 -21.90 8.91
CA THR A 141 2.64 -22.24 10.26
C THR A 141 1.14 -22.49 10.22
N SER A 142 0.65 -23.46 10.99
CA SER A 142 -0.78 -23.78 11.13
C SER A 142 -1.65 -22.58 11.55
N GLN A 143 -1.04 -21.48 12.02
CA GLN A 143 -1.68 -20.22 12.38
C GLN A 143 -1.77 -19.20 11.23
N SER A 144 -1.12 -19.43 10.08
CA SER A 144 -1.15 -18.52 8.92
C SER A 144 -2.52 -18.44 8.21
N VAL A 145 -3.54 -19.10 8.76
CA VAL A 145 -4.93 -19.08 8.29
C VAL A 145 -5.68 -17.84 8.82
N LEU A 146 -5.15 -17.09 9.80
CA LEU A 146 -5.97 -16.15 10.58
C LEU A 146 -5.98 -14.68 10.19
N LYS A 147 -5.20 -14.21 9.20
CA LYS A 147 -5.46 -12.89 8.63
C LYS A 147 -4.99 -12.83 7.18
N LYS A 148 -5.92 -12.60 6.27
CA LYS A 148 -5.63 -12.13 4.93
C LYS A 148 -4.97 -10.76 5.11
N ILE A 149 -3.64 -10.72 5.19
CA ILE A 149 -2.89 -9.47 5.36
C ILE A 149 -3.33 -8.55 4.24
N ASP A 150 -3.80 -7.35 4.61
CA ASP A 150 -4.16 -6.35 3.63
C ASP A 150 -2.90 -6.03 2.82
N ASN A 151 -2.94 -6.31 1.52
CA ASN A 151 -1.79 -6.15 0.64
C ASN A 151 -1.67 -4.69 0.15
N THR A 152 -2.55 -3.79 0.61
CA THR A 152 -2.40 -2.37 0.33
C THR A 152 -1.09 -1.85 0.91
N PHE A 153 -0.34 -1.15 0.08
CA PHE A 153 0.84 -0.43 0.50
C PHE A 153 0.43 1.02 0.72
N ASP A 154 0.51 1.48 1.98
CA ASP A 154 0.12 2.79 2.43
C ASP A 154 1.25 3.46 3.23
N TYR A 155 1.02 4.71 3.62
CA TYR A 155 2.02 5.51 4.32
C TYR A 155 2.37 4.94 5.70
N ASP A 156 1.42 4.30 6.37
CA ASP A 156 1.64 3.63 7.65
C ASP A 156 2.61 2.45 7.49
N ARG A 157 2.40 1.63 6.45
CA ARG A 157 3.32 0.54 6.12
C ARG A 157 4.71 1.04 5.73
N TYR A 158 4.81 2.11 4.94
CA TYR A 158 6.09 2.76 4.63
C TYR A 158 6.80 3.23 5.91
N SER A 159 6.09 3.93 6.79
CA SER A 159 6.64 4.44 8.05
C SER A 159 7.15 3.32 8.94
N GLU A 160 6.43 2.19 8.98
CA GLU A 160 6.86 1.02 9.73
C GLU A 160 8.11 0.36 9.12
N ILE A 161 8.22 0.28 7.79
CA ILE A 161 9.45 -0.18 7.11
C ILE A 161 10.62 0.73 7.47
N GLN A 162 10.44 2.05 7.32
CA GLN A 162 11.46 3.04 7.63
C GLN A 162 11.96 2.89 9.06
N ARG A 163 11.05 2.87 10.04
CA ARG A 163 11.37 2.72 11.45
C ARG A 163 12.22 1.48 11.74
N ARG A 164 11.91 0.35 11.10
CA ARG A 164 12.63 -0.92 11.28
C ARG A 164 14.01 -0.89 10.63
N ILE A 165 14.10 -0.42 9.39
CA ILE A 165 15.38 -0.33 8.68
C ILE A 165 16.31 0.67 9.37
N SER A 166 15.84 1.86 9.73
CA SER A 166 16.64 2.86 10.42
C SER A 166 17.16 2.36 11.78
N TYR A 167 16.36 1.56 12.50
CA TYR A 167 16.83 0.93 13.74
C TYR A 167 17.97 -0.07 13.47
N LEU A 168 17.85 -0.92 12.43
CA LEU A 168 18.90 -1.86 12.07
C LEU A 168 20.17 -1.15 11.59
N MET A 169 20.03 -0.10 10.78
CA MET A 169 21.15 0.75 10.37
C MET A 169 21.88 1.33 11.58
N TRP A 170 21.14 1.90 12.53
CA TRP A 170 21.71 2.42 13.78
C TRP A 170 22.43 1.34 14.60
N ILE A 171 21.85 0.13 14.70
CA ILE A 171 22.50 -1.00 15.37
C ILE A 171 23.80 -1.38 14.66
N TRP A 172 23.80 -1.43 13.34
CA TRP A 172 25.00 -1.72 12.57
C TRP A 172 26.07 -0.66 12.83
N ASP A 173 25.73 0.62 12.69
CA ASP A 173 26.68 1.72 12.85
C ASP A 173 27.28 1.81 14.27
N THR A 174 26.51 1.44 15.29
CA THR A 174 26.94 1.56 16.70
C THR A 174 27.46 0.27 17.32
N SER A 175 27.17 -0.90 16.74
CA SER A 175 27.43 -2.20 17.37
C SER A 175 28.00 -3.25 16.42
N GLN A 176 28.55 -2.82 15.28
CA GLN A 176 29.10 -3.72 14.26
C GLN A 176 30.18 -4.66 14.82
N GLN A 177 31.14 -4.16 15.61
CA GLN A 177 32.23 -5.00 16.09
C GLN A 177 31.73 -6.03 17.11
N SER A 178 30.80 -5.63 17.98
CA SER A 178 30.14 -6.57 18.89
C SER A 178 29.47 -7.73 18.17
N LEU A 179 28.68 -7.41 17.15
CA LEU A 179 27.93 -8.43 16.41
C LEU A 179 28.86 -9.33 15.58
N ILE A 180 29.88 -8.75 14.93
CA ILE A 180 30.88 -9.53 14.18
C ILE A 180 31.61 -10.50 15.11
N ASN A 181 32.05 -10.03 16.29
CA ASN A 181 32.74 -10.90 17.23
C ASN A 181 31.82 -11.97 17.82
N LEU A 182 30.55 -11.64 18.11
CA LEU A 182 29.55 -12.64 18.54
C LEU A 182 29.45 -13.82 17.57
N PHE A 183 29.35 -13.52 16.27
CA PHE A 183 29.26 -14.55 15.24
C PHE A 183 30.60 -15.23 14.96
N ARG A 184 31.74 -14.54 15.15
CA ARG A 184 33.07 -15.15 15.03
C ARG A 184 33.29 -16.20 16.11
N GLU A 185 32.99 -15.88 17.37
CA GLU A 185 33.14 -16.81 18.50
C GLU A 185 32.22 -18.03 18.34
N TYR A 186 31.01 -17.84 17.82
CA TYR A 186 30.13 -18.96 17.45
C TYR A 186 30.76 -19.87 16.40
N ASP A 187 31.29 -19.29 15.32
CA ASP A 187 31.90 -20.02 14.21
C ASP A 187 33.19 -20.75 14.63
N GLU A 188 33.93 -20.21 15.59
CA GLU A 188 35.11 -20.85 16.18
C GLU A 188 34.72 -22.01 17.12
N THR A 189 33.58 -21.90 17.82
CA THR A 189 33.07 -22.94 18.70
C THR A 189 32.49 -24.14 17.93
N LYS A 190 31.95 -23.93 16.72
CA LYS A 190 31.47 -25.00 15.85
C LYS A 190 32.55 -25.39 14.83
N GLU A 191 33.22 -26.52 15.04
CA GLU A 191 34.27 -27.08 14.16
C GLU A 191 33.85 -27.37 12.70
N SER A 192 32.59 -27.13 12.30
CA SER A 192 32.09 -27.38 10.95
C SER A 192 32.31 -26.18 10.02
N PRO A 193 33.15 -26.28 8.98
CA PRO A 193 33.37 -25.19 8.02
C PRO A 193 32.13 -24.86 7.17
N PHE A 194 31.12 -25.72 7.17
CA PHE A 194 29.90 -25.56 6.37
C PHE A 194 28.75 -24.85 7.11
N ASP A 195 28.89 -24.60 8.42
CA ASP A 195 27.84 -24.01 9.27
C ASP A 195 28.19 -22.59 9.77
N LYS A 196 29.12 -21.91 9.09
CA LYS A 196 29.55 -20.55 9.47
C LYS A 196 28.39 -19.56 9.36
N ARG A 197 28.08 -18.87 10.45
CA ARG A 197 26.99 -17.91 10.58
C ARG A 197 27.42 -16.47 10.33
N LEU A 198 28.70 -16.13 10.50
CA LEU A 198 29.19 -14.76 10.27
C LEU A 198 28.87 -14.22 8.86
N PRO A 199 29.01 -14.99 7.76
CA PRO A 199 28.61 -14.51 6.44
C PRO A 199 27.13 -14.11 6.34
N TYR A 200 26.24 -14.82 7.05
CA TYR A 200 24.81 -14.50 7.06
C TYR A 200 24.52 -13.16 7.74
N LEU A 201 25.23 -12.84 8.82
CA LEU A 201 25.15 -11.53 9.47
C LEU A 201 25.55 -10.41 8.50
N ILE A 202 26.70 -10.57 7.85
CA ILE A 202 27.22 -9.56 6.91
C ILE A 202 26.25 -9.37 5.74
N GLU A 203 25.78 -10.46 5.15
CA GLU A 203 24.82 -10.44 4.05
C GLU A 203 23.50 -9.78 4.45
N PHE A 204 22.99 -10.06 5.65
CA PHE A 204 21.78 -9.43 6.19
C PHE A 204 21.93 -7.91 6.26
N PHE A 205 22.99 -7.39 6.88
CA PHE A 205 23.18 -5.95 7.01
C PHE A 205 23.52 -5.26 5.68
N GLN A 206 24.20 -5.95 4.76
CA GLN A 206 24.37 -5.46 3.38
C GLN A 206 23.03 -5.31 2.65
N ARG A 207 22.09 -6.24 2.84
CA ARG A 207 20.73 -6.13 2.29
C ARG A 207 19.96 -4.98 2.93
N VAL A 208 20.04 -4.81 4.25
CA VAL A 208 19.42 -3.67 4.98
C VAL A 208 19.94 -2.34 4.41
N GLN A 209 21.25 -2.21 4.27
CA GLN A 209 21.88 -1.00 3.72
C GLN A 209 21.50 -0.75 2.25
N THR A 210 21.43 -1.82 1.45
CA THR A 210 20.96 -1.74 0.05
C THR A 210 19.51 -1.27 -0.01
N TYR A 211 18.66 -1.79 0.88
CA TYR A 211 17.26 -1.41 0.99
C TYR A 211 17.11 0.08 1.36
N GLU A 212 17.83 0.53 2.40
CA GLU A 212 17.84 1.94 2.82
C GLU A 212 18.30 2.87 1.70
N ASN A 213 19.33 2.50 0.95
CA ASN A 213 19.91 3.40 -0.04
C ASN A 213 19.18 3.40 -1.40
N GLN A 214 18.59 2.27 -1.80
CA GLN A 214 18.02 2.12 -3.15
C GLN A 214 16.50 2.10 -3.16
N VAL A 215 15.87 1.53 -2.12
CA VAL A 215 14.43 1.30 -2.09
C VAL A 215 13.72 2.42 -1.34
N MET A 216 14.21 2.77 -0.14
CA MET A 216 13.52 3.74 0.73
C MET A 216 13.29 5.12 0.10
N PRO A 217 14.28 5.78 -0.55
CA PRO A 217 14.08 7.10 -1.15
C PRO A 217 13.05 7.05 -2.28
N THR A 218 13.11 6.00 -3.10
CA THR A 218 12.20 5.82 -4.22
C THR A 218 10.79 5.46 -3.75
N LEU A 219 10.65 4.69 -2.67
CA LEU A 219 9.35 4.42 -2.03
C LEU A 219 8.74 5.70 -1.48
N GLU A 220 9.53 6.51 -0.77
CA GLU A 220 9.08 7.79 -0.21
C GLU A 220 8.57 8.74 -1.30
N GLU A 221 9.35 8.93 -2.37
CA GLU A 221 8.95 9.79 -3.48
C GLU A 221 7.65 9.28 -4.13
N THR A 222 7.57 7.98 -4.43
CA THR A 222 6.43 7.41 -5.15
C THR A 222 5.17 7.30 -4.31
N ILE A 223 5.27 7.05 -3.00
CA ILE A 223 4.11 7.05 -2.12
C ILE A 223 3.59 8.46 -1.88
N ASN A 224 4.48 9.44 -1.68
CA ASN A 224 4.09 10.84 -1.55
C ASN A 224 3.45 11.35 -2.85
N GLU A 225 4.01 11.03 -4.02
CA GLU A 225 3.41 11.38 -5.32
C GLU A 225 2.02 10.76 -5.49
N PHE A 226 1.86 9.48 -5.12
CA PHE A 226 0.57 8.79 -5.22
C PHE A 226 -0.49 9.35 -4.26
N GLU A 227 -0.16 9.52 -2.97
CA GLU A 227 -1.08 10.08 -1.98
C GLU A 227 -1.40 11.54 -2.31
N SER A 228 -0.42 12.36 -2.69
CA SER A 228 -0.62 13.76 -3.06
C SER A 228 -1.57 13.90 -4.25
N TYR A 229 -1.36 13.16 -5.35
CA TYR A 229 -2.29 13.23 -6.47
C TYR A 229 -3.68 12.72 -6.12
N ASN A 230 -3.75 11.67 -5.30
CA ASN A 230 -5.03 11.12 -4.90
C ASN A 230 -5.82 12.09 -3.99
N ASP A 231 -5.15 12.77 -3.06
CA ASP A 231 -5.72 13.72 -2.11
C ASP A 231 -6.00 15.10 -2.72
N GLU A 232 -5.16 15.58 -3.64
CA GLU A 232 -5.36 16.87 -4.32
C GLU A 232 -6.46 16.77 -5.37
N LEU A 233 -6.45 15.71 -6.19
CA LEU A 233 -7.40 15.56 -7.29
C LEU A 233 -8.75 15.03 -6.82
N LYS A 234 -8.78 14.33 -5.67
CA LYS A 234 -10.00 13.75 -5.06
C LYS A 234 -10.90 13.09 -6.11
N VAL A 235 -10.29 12.36 -7.05
CA VAL A 235 -10.93 11.99 -8.32
C VAL A 235 -12.25 11.28 -8.05
N LYS A 236 -12.27 10.39 -7.04
CA LYS A 236 -13.47 9.66 -6.63
C LYS A 236 -14.60 10.59 -6.21
N ASN A 237 -14.35 11.51 -5.29
CA ASN A 237 -15.36 12.41 -4.76
C ASN A 237 -15.82 13.43 -5.82
N THR A 238 -14.87 14.01 -6.55
CA THR A 238 -15.15 14.93 -7.66
C THR A 238 -16.01 14.25 -8.72
N THR A 239 -15.69 13.00 -9.09
CA THR A 239 -16.52 12.28 -10.07
C THR A 239 -17.93 12.00 -9.56
N LYS A 240 -18.07 11.55 -8.31
CA LYS A 240 -19.38 11.29 -7.70
C LYS A 240 -20.23 12.57 -7.73
N ASN A 241 -19.66 13.70 -7.32
CA ASN A 241 -20.34 14.99 -7.32
C ASN A 241 -20.76 15.43 -8.74
N VAL A 242 -19.87 15.31 -9.73
CA VAL A 242 -20.20 15.68 -11.11
C VAL A 242 -21.31 14.80 -11.68
N LEU A 243 -21.30 13.49 -11.39
CA LEU A 243 -22.37 12.58 -11.80
C LEU A 243 -23.70 12.92 -11.13
N TYR A 244 -23.71 13.23 -9.83
CA TYR A 244 -24.93 13.66 -9.14
C TYR A 244 -25.48 14.98 -9.69
N ILE A 245 -24.62 15.98 -9.90
CA ILE A 245 -25.02 17.28 -10.46
C ILE A 245 -25.56 17.11 -11.88
N SER A 246 -24.88 16.32 -12.72
CA SER A 246 -25.31 16.07 -14.10
C SER A 246 -26.66 15.35 -14.15
N THR A 247 -26.86 14.36 -13.27
CA THR A 247 -28.13 13.62 -13.12
C THR A 247 -29.23 14.57 -12.67
N TYR A 248 -28.95 15.44 -11.69
CA TYR A 248 -29.90 16.44 -11.20
C TYR A 248 -30.32 17.41 -12.31
N ILE A 249 -29.36 17.96 -13.06
CA ILE A 249 -29.65 18.87 -14.18
C ILE A 249 -30.45 18.15 -15.27
N MET A 250 -30.15 16.89 -15.57
CA MET A 250 -30.89 16.11 -16.55
C MET A 250 -32.35 15.90 -16.13
N VAL A 251 -32.60 15.56 -14.86
CA VAL A 251 -33.96 15.36 -14.36
C VAL A 251 -34.73 16.67 -14.25
N VAL A 252 -34.18 17.66 -13.54
CA VAL A 252 -34.89 18.91 -13.19
C VAL A 252 -34.83 19.94 -14.31
N GLY A 253 -33.73 20.00 -15.06
CA GLY A 253 -33.51 20.99 -16.12
C GLY A 253 -33.97 20.54 -17.50
N VAL A 254 -34.13 19.23 -17.75
CA VAL A 254 -34.50 18.71 -19.07
C VAL A 254 -35.78 17.87 -19.02
N ILE A 255 -35.81 16.78 -18.24
CA ILE A 255 -36.93 15.83 -18.25
C ILE A 255 -38.22 16.45 -17.68
N ILE A 256 -38.16 17.06 -16.49
CA ILE A 256 -39.34 17.67 -15.85
C ILE A 256 -39.94 18.80 -16.72
N PRO A 257 -39.16 19.77 -17.25
CA PRO A 257 -39.70 20.83 -18.09
C PRO A 257 -40.31 20.29 -19.39
N LEU A 258 -39.72 19.26 -20.01
CA LEU A 258 -40.31 18.62 -21.19
C LEU A 258 -41.64 17.94 -20.88
N ILE A 259 -41.75 17.24 -19.74
CA ILE A 259 -43.01 16.63 -19.30
C ILE A 259 -44.06 17.72 -19.00
N LEU A 260 -43.67 18.80 -18.31
CA LEU A 260 -44.59 19.91 -17.99
C LEU A 260 -45.08 20.63 -19.25
N LEU A 261 -44.21 20.88 -20.23
CA LEU A 261 -44.58 21.45 -21.53
C LEU A 261 -45.64 20.59 -22.23
N GLU A 262 -45.42 19.29 -22.25
CA GLU A 262 -46.34 18.34 -22.87
C GLU A 262 -47.71 18.30 -22.17
N ILE A 263 -47.72 18.34 -20.83
CA ILE A 263 -48.96 18.42 -20.04
C ILE A 263 -49.71 19.73 -20.32
N ILE A 264 -49.01 20.87 -20.33
CA ILE A 264 -49.63 22.18 -20.60
C ILE A 264 -50.21 22.24 -22.02
N SER A 265 -49.46 21.75 -23.01
CA SER A 265 -49.92 21.64 -24.41
C SER A 265 -51.18 20.76 -24.54
N LYS A 266 -51.25 19.66 -23.78
CA LYS A 266 -52.42 18.76 -23.73
C LYS A 266 -53.65 19.40 -23.09
N ILE A 267 -53.48 20.25 -22.08
CA ILE A 267 -54.59 20.99 -21.45
C ILE A 267 -55.15 22.05 -22.41
N GLU A 268 -54.29 22.68 -23.22
CA GLU A 268 -54.68 23.76 -24.15
C GLU A 268 -55.39 23.23 -25.41
N LYS A 269 -55.19 21.96 -25.78
CA LYS A 269 -55.80 21.29 -26.95
C LYS A 269 -56.70 20.13 -26.50
N SER A 270 -58.01 20.37 -26.50
CA SER A 270 -59.08 19.45 -26.06
C SER A 270 -59.18 18.07 -26.76
N ASN A 271 -58.33 17.74 -27.75
CA ASN A 271 -58.40 16.48 -28.49
C ASN A 271 -57.01 15.85 -28.62
N TYR A 272 -56.62 15.05 -27.63
CA TYR A 272 -55.41 14.22 -27.69
C TYR A 272 -55.75 12.74 -27.51
N CYS A 273 -55.23 11.89 -28.40
CA CYS A 273 -55.36 10.44 -28.31
C CYS A 273 -54.39 9.90 -27.25
N LEU A 274 -54.90 9.21 -26.23
CA LEU A 274 -54.12 8.65 -25.12
C LEU A 274 -52.94 7.77 -25.61
N PHE A 275 -53.14 7.01 -26.70
CA PHE A 275 -52.11 6.15 -27.28
C PHE A 275 -50.87 6.91 -27.77
N ILE A 276 -51.08 8.08 -28.40
CA ILE A 276 -49.97 8.93 -28.89
C ILE A 276 -49.16 9.47 -27.70
N SER A 277 -49.83 9.85 -26.62
CA SER A 277 -49.15 10.28 -25.40
C SER A 277 -48.28 9.19 -24.77
N TYR A 278 -48.74 7.93 -24.76
CA TYR A 278 -47.93 6.83 -24.23
C TYR A 278 -46.68 6.58 -25.07
N ILE A 279 -46.77 6.71 -26.39
CA ILE A 279 -45.63 6.58 -27.30
C ILE A 279 -44.61 7.69 -27.06
N GLU A 280 -45.04 8.94 -26.89
CA GLU A 280 -44.14 10.08 -26.61
C GLU A 280 -43.36 9.89 -25.30
N TYR A 281 -44.04 9.52 -24.21
CA TYR A 281 -43.37 9.25 -22.94
C TYR A 281 -42.46 8.03 -23.01
N PHE A 282 -42.83 7.00 -23.79
CA PHE A 282 -41.97 5.84 -24.02
C PHE A 282 -40.71 6.22 -24.79
N ILE A 283 -40.83 7.03 -25.85
CA ILE A 283 -39.68 7.54 -26.62
C ILE A 283 -38.77 8.37 -25.71
N LEU A 284 -39.34 9.26 -24.89
CA LEU A 284 -38.59 10.06 -23.93
C LEU A 284 -37.82 9.16 -22.95
N LEU A 285 -38.51 8.22 -22.30
CA LEU A 285 -37.90 7.30 -21.34
C LEU A 285 -36.81 6.44 -22.00
N SER A 286 -37.10 5.85 -23.16
CA SER A 286 -36.16 5.03 -23.92
C SER A 286 -34.92 5.82 -24.36
N SER A 287 -35.08 7.10 -24.69
CA SER A 287 -33.98 7.98 -25.07
C SER A 287 -33.11 8.35 -23.88
N PHE A 288 -33.70 8.57 -22.70
CA PHE A 288 -32.95 8.99 -21.51
C PHE A 288 -32.39 7.83 -20.66
N ALA A 289 -33.01 6.65 -20.68
CA ALA A 289 -32.61 5.50 -19.88
C ALA A 289 -31.14 5.05 -20.07
N PRO A 290 -30.56 5.02 -21.29
CA PRO A 290 -29.16 4.67 -21.49
C PRO A 290 -28.19 5.58 -20.71
N TYR A 291 -28.48 6.87 -20.58
CA TYR A 291 -27.60 7.82 -19.87
C TYR A 291 -27.56 7.51 -18.37
N PHE A 292 -28.71 7.19 -17.75
CA PHE A 292 -28.76 6.80 -16.34
C PHE A 292 -28.08 5.46 -16.09
N ILE A 293 -28.25 4.48 -16.99
CA ILE A 293 -27.58 3.18 -16.90
C ILE A 293 -26.05 3.36 -16.95
N ILE A 294 -25.55 4.15 -17.90
CA ILE A 294 -24.13 4.45 -18.04
C ILE A 294 -23.61 5.19 -16.80
N GLY A 295 -24.36 6.19 -16.30
CA GLY A 295 -23.99 6.93 -15.10
C GLY A 295 -23.88 6.03 -13.86
N PHE A 296 -24.84 5.13 -13.66
CA PHE A 296 -24.81 4.16 -12.57
C PHE A 296 -23.64 3.17 -12.69
N PHE A 297 -23.39 2.67 -13.91
CA PHE A 297 -22.23 1.82 -14.18
C PHE A 297 -20.91 2.52 -13.84
N PHE A 298 -20.75 3.79 -14.22
CA PHE A 298 -19.57 4.59 -13.91
C PHE A 298 -19.41 4.83 -12.40
N LEU A 299 -20.49 5.15 -11.68
CA LEU A 299 -20.47 5.29 -10.22
C LEU A 299 -19.92 4.02 -9.55
N LYS A 300 -20.47 2.85 -9.93
CA LYS A 300 -20.03 1.56 -9.39
C LYS A 300 -18.58 1.25 -9.73
N LYS A 301 -18.11 1.64 -10.92
CA LYS A 301 -16.73 1.43 -11.34
C LYS A 301 -15.74 2.30 -10.56
N ILE A 302 -16.11 3.56 -10.29
CA ILE A 302 -15.26 4.50 -9.53
C ILE A 302 -15.23 4.15 -8.05
N GLU A 303 -16.33 3.64 -7.50
CA GLU A 303 -16.37 3.14 -6.13
C GLU A 303 -15.35 2.02 -5.88
N ASN A 304 -15.16 1.14 -6.87
CA ASN A 304 -14.21 0.02 -6.86
C ASN A 304 -12.83 0.36 -7.47
N SER A 305 -12.56 1.63 -7.76
CA SER A 305 -11.31 2.04 -8.39
C SER A 305 -10.18 2.25 -7.37
N VAL A 306 -8.97 2.46 -7.88
CA VAL A 306 -7.78 2.74 -7.05
C VAL A 306 -7.83 4.13 -6.40
N PHE A 307 -8.72 5.01 -6.87
CA PHE A 307 -8.88 6.34 -6.28
C PHE A 307 -9.48 6.22 -4.88
N LYS A 308 -8.87 6.88 -3.89
CA LYS A 308 -9.48 7.03 -2.56
C LYS A 308 -10.57 8.11 -2.58
#